data_AF-A0A2S9KD38-F1
#
_entry.id   AF-A0A2S9KD38-F1
#
_cell.length_a   1.000
_cell.length_b   1.000
_cell.length_c   1.000
_cell.angle_alpha   90.00
_cell.angle_beta   90.00
_cell.angle_gamma   90.00
#
_symmetry.space_group_name_H-M   'P 1'
#
loop_
_entity.id
_entity.type
_entity.pdbx_description
1 polymer ?
#
loop_
_entity_poly.entity_id
_entity_poly.type
_entity_poly.pdbx_seq_one_letter_code
_entity_poly.pdbx_strand_id
1 'polypeptide(L)'
;MQTLKWLLPLTLALLAGCVVAPATVEPGSAPELDARGQPAPPAPRLEHPGRPTQNGQFWIAGHWKWIDGRYQWQAGRWESERRELAQPRRR
;
A
#
# COMPACT_ATOMS: atom_id res chain seq x y z
N MET A 1 34.26 -13.15 57.14
CA MET A 1 34.61 -13.24 55.70
C MET A 1 33.55 -14.08 54.97
N GLN A 2 32.32 -13.56 54.76
CA GLN A 2 31.22 -14.38 54.18
C GLN A 2 30.10 -13.52 53.56
N THR A 3 30.44 -12.44 52.84
CA THR A 3 29.41 -11.63 52.13
C THR A 3 29.80 -11.33 50.68
N LEU A 4 31.06 -11.54 50.30
CA LEU A 4 31.58 -11.20 48.97
C LEU A 4 31.25 -12.25 47.89
N LYS A 5 30.78 -13.44 48.28
CA LYS A 5 30.47 -14.58 47.38
C LYS A 5 29.18 -14.44 46.57
N TRP A 6 28.26 -13.54 46.96
CA TRP A 6 26.94 -13.43 46.34
C TRP A 6 26.81 -12.28 45.34
N LEU A 7 27.86 -11.45 45.18
CA LEU A 7 27.85 -10.32 44.25
C LEU A 7 28.42 -10.68 42.86
N LEU A 8 29.16 -11.79 42.74
CA LEU A 8 29.77 -12.21 41.48
C LEU A 8 28.81 -12.81 40.42
N PRO A 9 27.72 -13.53 40.74
CA PRO A 9 26.87 -14.10 39.69
C PRO A 9 25.92 -13.07 39.07
N LEU A 10 25.65 -11.96 39.77
CA LEU A 10 24.66 -10.97 39.33
C LEU A 10 25.19 -10.07 38.20
N THR A 11 26.50 -9.81 38.17
CA THR A 11 27.14 -9.00 37.13
C THR A 11 27.33 -9.75 35.81
N LEU A 12 27.40 -11.08 35.82
CA LEU A 12 27.64 -11.86 34.60
C LEU A 12 26.37 -12.03 33.74
N ALA A 13 25.17 -11.86 34.31
CA ALA A 13 23.90 -12.06 33.60
C ALA A 13 23.48 -10.87 32.71
N LEU A 14 24.10 -9.69 32.85
CA LEU A 14 23.76 -8.50 32.05
C LEU A 14 24.43 -8.44 30.66
N LEU A 15 25.29 -9.39 30.32
CA LEU A 15 25.94 -9.48 29.00
C LEU A 15 25.17 -10.34 27.98
N ALA A 16 23.88 -10.61 28.22
CA ALA A 16 23.01 -11.25 27.23
C ALA A 16 22.79 -10.30 26.04
N GLY A 17 23.73 -10.32 25.10
CA GLY A 17 23.75 -9.47 23.92
C GLY A 17 22.50 -9.64 23.08
N CYS A 18 22.00 -8.51 22.55
CA CYS A 18 20.99 -8.51 21.49
C CYS A 18 21.48 -9.36 20.32
N VAL A 19 20.85 -10.52 20.09
CA VAL A 19 21.01 -11.23 18.82
C VAL A 19 20.23 -10.45 17.76
N VAL A 20 20.95 -9.86 16.81
CA VAL A 20 20.33 -9.25 15.62
C VAL A 20 20.12 -10.38 14.62
N ALA A 21 18.86 -10.77 14.41
CA ALA A 21 18.53 -11.76 13.39
C ALA A 21 18.83 -11.17 11.99
N PRO A 22 19.59 -11.86 11.13
CA PRO A 22 19.77 -11.42 9.75
C PRO A 22 18.42 -11.53 9.04
N ALA A 23 18.00 -10.45 8.36
CA ALA A 23 16.85 -10.51 7.47
C ALA A 23 17.20 -11.40 6.27
N THR A 24 16.74 -12.65 6.29
CA THR A 24 16.77 -13.53 5.11
C THR A 24 15.88 -12.89 4.03
N VAL A 25 16.51 -12.31 3.02
CA VAL A 25 15.84 -11.89 1.79
C VAL A 25 15.72 -13.10 0.87
N GLU A 26 14.50 -13.61 0.71
CA GLU A 26 14.18 -14.70 -0.23
C GLU A 26 14.54 -14.25 -1.67
N PRO A 27 15.47 -14.93 -2.37
CA PRO A 27 15.80 -14.61 -3.76
C PRO A 27 14.56 -14.88 -4.64
N GLY A 28 13.99 -13.79 -5.17
CA GLY A 28 12.69 -13.79 -5.86
C GLY A 28 11.70 -12.75 -5.31
N SER A 29 12.01 -12.11 -4.18
CA SER A 29 11.17 -11.05 -3.58
C SER A 29 11.44 -9.64 -4.14
N ALA A 30 12.35 -9.50 -5.10
CA ALA A 30 12.58 -8.21 -5.73
C ALA A 30 11.34 -7.85 -6.56
N PRO A 31 10.71 -6.69 -6.33
CA PRO A 31 9.55 -6.30 -7.11
C PRO A 31 9.95 -6.16 -8.58
N GLU A 32 9.18 -6.79 -9.47
CA GLU A 32 9.28 -6.53 -10.90
C GLU A 32 8.97 -5.05 -11.14
N LEU A 33 9.92 -4.34 -11.76
CA LEU A 33 9.82 -2.93 -12.05
C LEU A 33 9.28 -2.72 -13.47
N ASP A 34 8.33 -1.80 -13.62
CA ASP A 34 7.82 -1.38 -14.92
C ASP A 34 8.84 -0.49 -15.68
N ALA A 35 8.48 -0.04 -16.88
CA ALA A 35 9.32 0.85 -17.69
C ALA A 35 9.71 2.18 -17.00
N ARG A 36 9.03 2.55 -15.91
CA ARG A 36 9.29 3.74 -15.11
C ARG A 36 10.11 3.43 -13.85
N GLY A 37 10.58 2.19 -13.69
CA GLY A 37 11.32 1.75 -12.50
C GLY A 37 10.42 1.63 -11.27
N GLN A 38 9.11 1.53 -11.45
CA GLN A 38 8.14 1.42 -10.36
C GLN A 38 7.75 -0.04 -10.18
N PRO A 39 7.58 -0.56 -8.95
CA PRO A 39 7.04 -1.90 -8.74
C PRO A 39 5.70 -2.04 -9.48
N ALA A 40 5.36 -3.26 -9.90
CA ALA A 40 4.03 -3.53 -10.44
C ALA A 40 2.94 -3.07 -9.45
N PRO A 41 1.85 -2.42 -9.93
CA PRO A 41 0.73 -2.08 -9.05
C PRO A 41 0.12 -3.34 -8.45
N PRO A 42 -0.43 -3.26 -7.22
CA PRO A 42 -1.22 -4.35 -6.69
C PRO A 42 -2.42 -4.67 -7.59
N ALA A 43 -3.02 -5.85 -7.41
CA ALA A 43 -4.26 -6.17 -8.10
C ALA A 43 -5.33 -5.08 -7.87
N PRO A 44 -6.11 -4.69 -8.89
CA PRO A 44 -7.24 -3.79 -8.70
C PRO A 44 -8.20 -4.35 -7.65
N ARG A 45 -8.78 -3.46 -6.83
CA ARG A 45 -9.74 -3.88 -5.81
C ARG A 45 -11.10 -4.12 -6.43
N LEU A 46 -11.78 -5.17 -5.96
CA LEU A 46 -13.18 -5.38 -6.29
C LEU A 46 -14.03 -4.30 -5.60
N GLU A 47 -14.85 -3.61 -6.37
CA GLU A 47 -15.75 -2.57 -5.86
C GLU A 47 -17.21 -3.00 -6.06
N HIS A 48 -18.04 -2.68 -5.07
CA HIS A 48 -19.48 -2.92 -5.08
C HIS A 48 -20.22 -1.57 -4.99
N PRO A 49 -20.34 -0.82 -6.09
CA PRO A 49 -20.89 0.54 -6.08
C PRO A 49 -22.40 0.63 -5.80
N GLY A 50 -23.08 -0.51 -5.75
CA GLY A 50 -24.54 -0.57 -5.59
C GLY A 50 -25.28 -0.13 -6.85
N ARG A 51 -26.46 0.47 -6.67
CA ARG A 51 -27.25 1.03 -7.77
C ARG A 51 -26.93 2.52 -7.97
N PRO A 52 -26.99 3.03 -9.21
CA PRO A 52 -26.86 4.46 -9.46
C PRO A 52 -27.93 5.24 -8.70
N THR A 53 -27.58 6.44 -8.26
CA THR A 53 -28.51 7.33 -7.54
C THR A 53 -29.46 8.07 -8.48
N GLN A 54 -29.04 8.31 -9.73
CA GLN A 54 -29.81 9.01 -10.75
C GLN A 54 -29.69 8.30 -12.11
N ASN A 55 -30.70 8.50 -12.96
CA ASN A 55 -30.69 7.98 -14.32
C ASN A 55 -29.58 8.64 -15.14
N GLY A 56 -28.88 7.84 -15.95
CA GLY A 56 -27.75 8.31 -16.76
C GLY A 56 -26.42 8.42 -16.02
N GLN A 57 -26.33 7.89 -14.79
CA GLN A 57 -25.05 7.69 -14.12
C GLN A 57 -24.46 6.33 -14.49
N PHE A 58 -23.13 6.29 -14.66
CA PHE A 58 -22.37 5.05 -14.84
C PHE A 58 -21.22 5.01 -13.84
N TRP A 59 -20.86 3.80 -13.39
CA TRP A 59 -19.77 3.61 -12.44
C TRP A 59 -18.43 3.61 -13.17
N ILE A 60 -17.48 4.39 -12.68
CA ILE A 60 -16.08 4.33 -13.08
C ILE A 60 -15.31 3.66 -11.95
N ALA A 61 -14.74 2.49 -12.24
CA ALA A 61 -13.93 1.75 -11.28
C ALA A 61 -12.71 2.57 -10.82
N GLY A 62 -12.34 2.38 -9.56
CA GLY A 62 -11.14 2.93 -8.96
C GLY A 62 -9.87 2.38 -9.60
N HIS A 63 -8.76 3.04 -9.30
CA HIS A 63 -7.45 2.65 -9.83
C HIS A 63 -6.34 2.96 -8.82
N TRP A 64 -5.21 2.28 -9.01
CA TRP A 64 -3.99 2.59 -8.29
C TRP A 64 -3.33 3.83 -8.87
N LYS A 65 -3.03 4.81 -8.02
CA LYS A 65 -2.24 5.98 -8.39
C LYS A 65 -0.91 5.94 -7.66
N TRP A 66 0.18 6.15 -8.39
CA TRP A 66 1.50 6.30 -7.79
C TRP A 66 1.67 7.70 -7.24
N ILE A 67 1.85 7.82 -5.92
CA ILE A 67 1.98 9.10 -5.23
C ILE A 67 2.98 8.91 -4.08
N ASP A 68 3.99 9.78 -4.00
CA ASP A 68 5.03 9.75 -2.94
C ASP A 68 5.70 8.38 -2.77
N GLY A 69 6.09 7.75 -3.88
CA GLY A 69 6.82 6.49 -3.87
C GLY A 69 6.00 5.25 -3.50
N ARG A 70 4.66 5.34 -3.46
CA ARG A 70 3.78 4.20 -3.19
C ARG A 70 2.50 4.25 -4.00
N TYR A 71 1.87 3.10 -4.19
CA TYR A 71 0.52 3.03 -4.75
C TYR A 71 -0.52 3.39 -3.69
N GLN A 72 -1.38 4.34 -4.04
CA GLN A 72 -2.54 4.74 -3.26
C GLN A 72 -3.81 4.42 -4.07
N TRP A 73 -4.79 3.79 -3.41
CA TRP A 73 -6.05 3.43 -4.05
C TRP A 73 -6.92 4.67 -4.20
N GLN A 74 -7.26 5.01 -5.44
CA GLN A 74 -8.27 6.02 -5.73
C GLN A 74 -9.61 5.30 -5.94
N ALA A 75 -10.53 5.47 -5.00
CA ALA A 75 -11.86 4.86 -5.09
C ALA A 75 -12.60 5.29 -6.35
N GLY A 76 -13.40 4.38 -6.89
CA GLY A 76 -14.28 4.65 -8.00
C GLY A 76 -15.37 5.67 -7.65
N ARG A 77 -16.07 6.13 -8.67
CA ARG A 77 -17.14 7.11 -8.51
C ARG A 77 -18.22 6.94 -9.56
N TRP A 78 -19.41 7.44 -9.24
CA TRP A 78 -20.48 7.64 -10.21
C TRP A 78 -20.16 8.88 -11.05
N GLU A 79 -20.20 8.73 -12.37
CA GLU A 79 -20.13 9.83 -13.32
C GLU A 79 -21.43 9.95 -14.09
N SER A 80 -21.78 11.18 -14.44
CA SER A 80 -22.93 11.47 -15.29
C SER A 80 -22.53 11.35 -16.75
N GLU A 81 -23.41 10.80 -17.58
CA GLU A 81 -23.24 10.87 -19.03
C GLU A 81 -23.09 12.33 -19.46
N ARG A 82 -21.97 12.65 -20.12
CA ARG A 82 -21.76 13.97 -20.71
C ARG A 82 -22.78 14.16 -21.84
N ARG A 83 -23.88 14.86 -21.56
CA ARG A 83 -24.86 15.30 -22.57
C ARG A 83 -24.30 16.43 -23.44
N GLU A 84 -23.27 16.17 -24.24
CA GLU A 84 -22.69 17.14 -25.20
C GLU A 84 -23.20 16.93 -26.64
N LEU A 85 -24.47 16.53 -26.80
CA LEU A 85 -25.11 16.36 -28.12
C LEU A 85 -26.23 17.36 -28.41
N ALA A 86 -26.40 18.40 -27.60
CA ALA A 86 -27.43 19.43 -27.79
C ALA A 86 -26.90 20.87 -27.86
N GLN A 87 -25.60 21.06 -28.08
CA GLN A 87 -25.05 22.39 -28.36
C GLN A 87 -24.58 22.40 -29.82
N PRO A 88 -25.32 23.04 -30.75
CA PRO A 88 -24.77 23.30 -32.07
C PRO A 88 -23.49 24.11 -31.86
N ARG A 89 -22.37 23.66 -32.44
CA ARG A 89 -21.17 24.51 -32.51
C ARG A 89 -21.61 25.84 -33.11
N ARG A 90 -21.70 26.88 -32.28
CA ARG A 90 -21.88 28.26 -32.75
C ARG A 90 -20.70 28.54 -33.69
N ARG A 91 -20.98 28.59 -34.99
CA ARG A 91 -20.16 29.25 -36.01
C ARG A 91 -20.97 30.37 -36.59
#